data_AF-J3MFJ7-F1
#
_entry.id   AF-J3MFJ7-F1
#
_cell.length_a   1.000
_cell.length_b   1.000
_cell.length_c   1.000
_cell.angle_alpha   90.00
_cell.angle_beta   90.00
_cell.angle_gamma   90.00
#
_symmetry.space_group_name_H-M   'P 1'
#
loop_
_entity.id
_entity.type
_entity.pdbx_description
1 polymer ?
#
loop_
_entity_poly.entity_id
_entity_poly.type
_entity_poly.pdbx_seq_one_letter_code
_entity_poly.pdbx_strand_id
1 'polypeptide(L)'
;MNHLAARARKVPEEGWIMSDGTPWPGNNPRDHPAMIQVLLGHPGDRDVDGGELPRLFYVSREKRPGFQHHGKAGAMNALLRVSAVLTNGAYVLNLDYDHCVNNSSMLREAMCFFMDSTAGNRTCFVQFALRHGGAGDIEMKCLDGIQGPVYVGSGCCFSRKALYGFEPARADAGHDMETAANWTICCLRRGKRTGATRRSRSAVPLLDSEEDSDEQDEEAERRRRRLRAYRAALERHFGQSPAFIASAFEEHGRRGCGGGGGSQDAAVAGALLKEAIHVVSCAYEERTRWGKAFGWIYEGGDGAAG
;
A
#
# COMPACT_ATOMS: atom_id res chain seq x y z
N MET A 1 18.24 24.04 12.18
CA MET A 1 18.69 22.98 11.26
C MET A 1 20.18 23.08 10.88
N ASN A 2 20.70 24.23 10.45
CA ASN A 2 22.11 24.36 10.00
C ASN A 2 23.15 23.88 11.04
N HIS A 3 22.93 24.15 12.32
CA HIS A 3 23.77 23.64 13.40
C HIS A 3 23.84 22.10 13.44
N LEU A 4 22.69 21.42 13.31
CA LEU A 4 22.64 19.96 13.31
C LEU A 4 23.34 19.37 12.08
N ALA A 5 23.14 19.97 10.90
CA ALA A 5 23.83 19.57 9.68
C ALA A 5 25.36 19.73 9.79
N ALA A 6 25.82 20.83 10.40
CA ALA A 6 27.25 21.06 10.65
C ALA A 6 27.81 20.03 11.65
N ARG A 7 27.08 19.72 12.72
CA ARG A 7 27.47 18.70 13.70
C ARG A 7 27.54 17.31 13.08
N ALA A 8 26.58 16.96 12.22
CA ALA A 8 26.50 15.66 11.55
C ALA A 8 27.67 15.37 10.59
N ARG A 9 28.43 16.40 10.16
CA ARG A 9 29.61 16.21 9.29
C ARG A 9 30.78 15.52 9.98
N LYS A 10 30.85 15.59 11.31
CA LYS A 10 31.92 14.96 12.10
C LYS A 10 31.32 13.75 12.82
N VAL A 11 31.56 12.56 12.27
CA VAL A 11 31.13 11.30 12.88
C VAL A 11 31.97 11.05 14.14
N PRO A 12 31.36 10.87 15.33
CA PRO A 12 32.11 10.52 16.54
C PRO A 12 32.76 9.14 16.41
N GLU A 13 33.95 8.96 17.01
CA GLU A 13 34.67 7.67 16.97
C GLU A 13 33.89 6.55 17.68
N GLU A 14 33.22 6.87 18.80
CA GLU A 14 32.37 5.93 19.56
C GLU A 14 30.98 5.73 18.93
N GLY A 15 30.70 6.41 17.81
CA GLY A 15 29.40 6.40 17.15
C GLY A 15 28.43 7.46 17.69
N TRP A 16 27.26 7.53 17.05
CA TRP A 16 26.20 8.43 17.46
C TRP A 16 25.52 7.93 18.73
N ILE A 17 25.17 8.87 19.59
CA ILE A 17 24.44 8.66 20.84
C ILE A 17 23.15 9.48 20.77
N MET A 18 22.05 8.88 21.22
CA MET A 18 20.75 9.52 21.31
C MET A 18 20.70 10.53 22.46
N SER A 19 19.68 11.38 22.51
CA SER A 19 19.54 12.39 23.56
C SER A 19 19.35 11.79 24.96
N ASP A 20 18.90 10.54 25.05
CA ASP A 20 18.73 9.78 26.29
C ASP A 20 20.00 9.05 26.74
N GLY A 21 21.12 9.20 26.02
CA GLY A 21 22.40 8.56 26.33
C GLY A 21 22.54 7.15 25.77
N THR A 22 21.55 6.61 25.08
CA THR A 22 21.65 5.28 24.45
C THR A 22 22.40 5.33 23.11
N PRO A 23 23.14 4.28 22.72
CA PRO A 23 23.79 4.23 21.42
C PRO A 23 22.76 4.24 20.28
N TRP A 24 23.04 4.99 19.21
CA TRP A 24 22.18 5.00 18.03
C TRP A 24 22.17 3.61 17.35
N PRO A 25 20.99 2.98 17.17
CA PRO A 25 20.92 1.61 16.62
C PRO A 25 21.43 1.52 15.18
N GLY A 26 21.43 2.63 14.43
CA GLY A 26 21.91 2.70 13.04
C GLY A 26 23.37 3.12 12.89
N ASN A 27 24.23 2.94 13.90
CA ASN A 27 25.65 3.31 13.81
C ASN A 27 26.40 2.55 12.70
N ASN A 28 26.02 1.30 12.42
CA ASN A 28 26.54 0.57 11.27
C ASN A 28 25.50 0.59 10.12
N PRO A 29 25.77 1.30 9.01
CA PRO A 29 24.82 1.44 7.91
C PRO A 29 24.59 0.16 7.10
N ARG A 30 25.43 -0.87 7.29
CA ARG A 30 25.32 -2.20 6.65
C ARG A 30 24.72 -3.26 7.55
N ASP A 31 24.65 -3.01 8.85
CA ASP A 31 24.15 -3.95 9.84
C ASP A 31 23.45 -3.20 10.97
N HIS A 32 22.13 -3.03 10.84
CA HIS A 32 21.32 -2.34 11.83
C HIS A 32 19.90 -2.89 11.87
N PRO A 33 19.25 -2.89 13.04
CA PRO A 33 17.86 -3.28 13.15
C PRO A 33 16.93 -2.31 12.40
N ALA A 34 15.71 -2.76 12.15
CA ALA A 34 14.64 -1.89 11.72
C ALA A 34 14.27 -0.89 12.83
N MET A 35 13.96 0.33 12.44
CA MET A 35 13.54 1.40 13.35
C MET A 35 12.27 2.04 12.82
N ILE A 36 11.24 2.12 13.66
CA ILE A 36 10.01 2.85 13.35
C ILE A 36 9.74 3.81 14.50
N GLN A 37 9.55 5.09 14.19
CA GLN A 37 9.23 6.12 15.17
C GLN A 37 8.02 6.93 14.70
N VAL A 38 7.11 7.23 15.61
CA VAL A 38 6.03 8.19 15.36
C VAL A 38 6.57 9.56 15.76
N LEU A 39 6.66 10.49 14.81
CA LEU A 39 7.23 11.83 15.02
C LEU A 39 6.15 12.89 15.27
N LEU A 40 4.96 12.70 14.72
CA LEU A 40 3.82 13.62 14.87
C LEU A 40 2.52 12.82 14.88
N GLY A 41 1.49 13.36 15.55
CA GLY A 41 0.13 12.81 15.54
C GLY A 41 -0.08 11.72 16.59
N HIS A 42 0.66 11.77 17.70
CA HIS A 42 0.29 11.04 18.91
C HIS A 42 -1.07 11.51 19.43
N PRO A 43 -1.82 10.66 20.15
CA PRO A 43 -3.02 11.08 20.86
C PRO A 43 -2.66 12.23 21.83
N GLY A 44 -2.96 13.48 21.44
CA GLY A 44 -2.61 14.69 22.20
C GLY A 44 -1.81 15.72 21.41
N ASP A 45 -1.16 15.34 20.30
CA ASP A 45 -0.48 16.27 19.41
C ASP A 45 -1.53 17.08 18.64
N ARG A 46 -1.67 18.35 18.98
CA ARG A 46 -2.58 19.28 18.32
C ARG A 46 -1.83 20.51 17.85
N ASP A 47 -2.35 21.15 16.81
CA ASP A 47 -1.87 22.46 16.39
C ASP A 47 -2.25 23.55 17.42
N VAL A 48 -1.80 24.78 17.15
CA VAL A 48 -2.05 25.95 18.02
C VAL A 48 -3.54 26.27 18.19
N ASP A 49 -4.36 25.87 17.22
CA ASP A 49 -5.81 26.08 17.19
C ASP A 49 -6.58 24.86 17.76
N GLY A 50 -5.87 23.83 18.22
CA GLY A 50 -6.44 22.61 18.77
C GLY A 50 -6.86 21.57 17.71
N GLY A 51 -6.51 21.78 16.44
CA GLY A 51 -6.72 20.85 15.34
C GLY A 51 -5.80 19.63 15.41
N GLU A 52 -6.28 18.49 14.94
CA GLU A 52 -5.49 17.27 14.88
C GLU A 52 -4.48 17.32 13.73
N LEU A 53 -3.23 16.97 14.02
CA LEU A 53 -2.16 16.93 13.03
C LEU A 53 -2.06 15.55 12.37
N PRO A 54 -1.69 15.48 11.07
CA PRO A 54 -1.48 14.21 10.39
C PRO A 54 -0.33 13.44 11.04
N ARG A 55 -0.48 12.11 11.10
CA ARG A 55 0.56 11.25 11.67
C ARG A 55 1.78 11.19 10.76
N LEU A 56 2.96 11.44 11.32
CA LEU A 56 4.24 11.32 10.65
C LEU A 56 5.02 10.14 11.21
N PHE A 57 5.34 9.18 10.36
CA PHE A 57 6.14 8.01 10.73
C PHE A 57 7.53 8.10 10.09
N TYR A 58 8.56 7.94 10.89
CA TYR A 58 9.92 7.65 10.42
C TYR A 58 10.11 6.13 10.36
N VAL A 59 10.62 5.64 9.24
CA VAL A 59 10.87 4.21 9.02
C VAL A 59 12.27 4.03 8.44
N SER A 60 13.08 3.23 9.13
CA SER A 60 14.34 2.69 8.63
C SER A 60 14.23 1.17 8.58
N ARG A 61 14.51 0.59 7.40
CA ARG A 61 14.45 -0.86 7.19
C ARG A 61 15.59 -1.55 7.91
N GLU A 62 15.42 -2.82 8.27
CA GLU A 62 16.54 -3.62 8.73
C GLU A 62 17.54 -3.84 7.59
N LYS A 63 18.83 -3.78 7.91
CA LYS A 63 19.91 -4.20 7.01
C LYS A 63 20.81 -5.18 7.72
N ARG A 64 21.20 -6.23 7.01
CA ARG A 64 22.12 -7.27 7.48
C ARG A 64 23.09 -7.61 6.34
N PRO A 65 24.38 -7.87 6.64
CA PRO A 65 25.31 -8.39 5.66
C PRO A 65 24.77 -9.68 5.03
N GLY A 66 24.89 -9.81 3.70
CA GLY A 66 24.40 -10.97 2.96
C GLY A 66 22.99 -10.82 2.37
N PHE A 67 22.24 -9.77 2.73
CA PHE A 67 20.92 -9.50 2.15
C PHE A 67 20.99 -8.41 1.06
N GLN A 68 20.30 -8.64 -0.06
CA GLN A 68 20.14 -7.63 -1.10
C GLN A 68 18.99 -6.67 -0.73
N HIS A 69 19.23 -5.36 -0.79
CA HIS A 69 18.28 -4.36 -0.28
C HIS A 69 17.50 -3.59 -1.36
N HIS A 70 17.81 -3.82 -2.64
CA HIS A 70 17.10 -3.29 -3.82
C HIS A 70 16.88 -1.76 -3.83
N GLY A 71 17.81 -0.99 -3.26
CA GLY A 71 17.82 0.47 -3.33
C GLY A 71 16.47 1.13 -2.99
N LYS A 72 16.00 2.00 -3.90
CA LYS A 72 14.73 2.74 -3.80
C LYS A 72 13.52 1.80 -3.84
N ALA A 73 13.50 0.82 -4.76
CA ALA A 73 12.37 -0.10 -4.91
C ALA A 73 12.09 -0.88 -3.62
N GLY A 74 13.14 -1.45 -3.00
CA GLY A 74 12.99 -2.15 -1.73
C GLY A 74 12.55 -1.23 -0.57
N ALA A 75 12.96 0.05 -0.60
CA ALA A 75 12.52 1.03 0.40
C ALA A 75 11.03 1.32 0.26
N MET A 76 10.55 1.53 -0.96
CA MET A 76 9.14 1.78 -1.25
C MET A 76 8.26 0.57 -0.94
N ASN A 77 8.72 -0.65 -1.24
CA ASN A 77 7.99 -1.89 -0.90
C ASN A 77 7.89 -2.09 0.62
N ALA A 78 8.92 -1.78 1.39
CA ALA A 78 8.84 -1.83 2.85
C ALA A 78 7.88 -0.78 3.42
N LEU A 79 7.92 0.46 2.89
CA LEU A 79 6.97 1.51 3.28
C LEU A 79 5.52 1.11 2.97
N LEU A 80 5.29 0.47 1.82
CA LEU A 80 3.97 0.00 1.44
C LEU A 80 3.42 -1.03 2.45
N ARG A 81 4.26 -1.97 2.88
CA ARG A 81 3.95 -2.98 3.92
C ARG A 81 3.66 -2.34 5.28
N VAL A 82 4.54 -1.47 5.76
CA VAL A 82 4.36 -0.77 7.04
C VAL A 82 3.07 0.04 7.05
N SER A 83 2.85 0.81 5.98
CA SER A 83 1.65 1.64 5.85
C SER A 83 0.38 0.80 5.91
N ALA A 84 0.39 -0.42 5.34
CA ALA A 84 -0.76 -1.32 5.41
C ALA A 84 -1.05 -1.85 6.82
N VAL A 85 -0.03 -1.98 7.67
CA VAL A 85 -0.20 -2.42 9.06
C VAL A 85 -0.64 -1.25 9.96
N LEU A 86 -0.05 -0.07 9.77
CA LEU A 86 -0.25 1.06 10.67
C LEU A 86 -1.52 1.87 10.39
N THR A 87 -1.79 2.18 9.12
CA THR A 87 -2.88 3.09 8.73
C THR A 87 -3.81 2.55 7.65
N ASN A 88 -3.34 1.60 6.85
CA ASN A 88 -4.05 0.96 5.74
C ASN A 88 -4.77 1.96 4.81
N GLY A 89 -4.08 3.03 4.39
CA GLY A 89 -4.65 4.01 3.47
C GLY A 89 -4.86 3.43 2.06
N ALA A 90 -6.03 3.66 1.45
CA ALA A 90 -6.41 3.09 0.14
C ALA A 90 -5.52 3.55 -1.02
N TYR A 91 -4.99 4.77 -0.93
CA TYR A 91 -4.18 5.42 -1.94
C TYR A 91 -2.81 5.75 -1.38
N VAL A 92 -1.78 5.70 -2.23
CA VAL A 92 -0.38 5.91 -1.84
C VAL A 92 0.24 6.94 -2.77
N LEU A 93 0.68 8.07 -2.21
CA LEU A 93 1.42 9.08 -2.96
C LEU A 93 2.93 8.84 -2.80
N ASN A 94 3.64 8.78 -3.93
CA ASN A 94 5.09 8.78 -3.97
C ASN A 94 5.63 10.19 -4.30
N LEU A 95 6.61 10.65 -3.53
CA LEU A 95 7.37 11.88 -3.78
C LEU A 95 8.86 11.66 -3.44
N ASP A 96 9.73 12.16 -4.31
CA ASP A 96 11.17 12.28 -4.03
C ASP A 96 11.50 13.53 -3.19
N TYR A 97 12.67 13.52 -2.56
CA TYR A 97 13.08 14.55 -1.59
C TYR A 97 13.25 15.96 -2.18
N ASP A 98 13.47 16.05 -3.49
CA ASP A 98 13.65 17.29 -4.26
C ASP A 98 12.34 17.79 -4.88
N HIS A 99 11.24 17.07 -4.69
CA HIS A 99 9.91 17.46 -5.13
C HIS A 99 9.06 17.95 -3.95
N CYS A 100 8.32 19.02 -4.16
CA CYS A 100 7.37 19.54 -3.18
C CYS A 100 5.97 19.67 -3.79
N VAL A 101 4.96 19.51 -2.94
CA VAL A 101 3.57 19.76 -3.32
C VAL A 101 3.35 21.26 -3.36
N ASN A 102 3.09 21.80 -4.55
CA ASN A 102 2.86 23.23 -4.76
C ASN A 102 1.39 23.64 -4.62
N ASN A 103 0.46 22.72 -4.85
CA ASN A 103 -0.99 22.94 -4.81
C ASN A 103 -1.62 21.99 -3.78
N SER A 104 -2.23 22.54 -2.74
CA SER A 104 -2.89 21.77 -1.68
C SER A 104 -4.13 21.00 -2.19
N SER A 105 -4.64 21.34 -3.37
CA SER A 105 -5.75 20.63 -4.03
C SER A 105 -5.31 19.42 -4.83
N MET A 106 -4.01 19.17 -5.02
CA MET A 106 -3.50 18.03 -5.80
C MET A 106 -4.09 16.69 -5.35
N LEU A 107 -4.19 16.47 -4.04
CA LEU A 107 -4.79 15.23 -3.52
C LEU A 107 -6.29 15.14 -3.84
N ARG A 108 -7.02 16.27 -3.79
CA ARG A 108 -8.45 16.31 -4.16
C ARG A 108 -8.63 16.02 -5.64
N GLU A 109 -7.77 16.56 -6.49
CA GLU A 109 -7.77 16.30 -7.94
C GLU A 109 -7.51 14.82 -8.24
N ALA A 110 -6.55 14.18 -7.54
CA ALA A 110 -6.34 12.73 -7.65
C ALA A 110 -7.62 11.94 -7.30
N MET A 111 -8.32 12.34 -6.23
CA MET A 111 -9.54 11.67 -5.80
C MET A 111 -10.66 11.76 -6.85
N CYS A 112 -10.72 12.82 -7.66
CA CYS A 112 -11.70 12.89 -8.76
C CYS A 112 -11.56 11.71 -9.72
N PHE A 113 -10.33 11.28 -10.05
CA PHE A 113 -10.10 10.13 -10.92
C PHE A 113 -10.37 8.79 -10.24
N PHE A 114 -10.03 8.65 -8.96
CA PHE A 114 -10.22 7.39 -8.23
C PHE A 114 -11.66 7.16 -7.78
N MET A 115 -12.41 8.22 -7.53
CA MET A 115 -13.80 8.16 -7.07
C MET A 115 -14.81 8.29 -8.22
N ASP A 116 -14.34 8.38 -9.46
CA ASP A 116 -15.22 8.34 -10.63
C ASP A 116 -15.98 7.00 -10.67
N SER A 117 -17.29 7.07 -10.83
CA SER A 117 -18.16 5.87 -10.79
C SER A 117 -17.90 4.90 -11.94
N THR A 118 -17.33 5.39 -13.05
CA THR A 118 -17.14 4.64 -14.29
C THR A 118 -15.69 4.19 -14.44
N ALA A 119 -14.76 5.13 -14.31
CA ALA A 119 -13.33 4.92 -14.51
C ALA A 119 -12.57 4.58 -13.23
N GLY A 120 -13.05 5.01 -12.05
CA GLY A 120 -12.29 4.96 -10.80
C GLY A 120 -11.83 3.55 -10.40
N ASN A 121 -12.68 2.55 -10.60
CA ASN A 121 -12.35 1.14 -10.33
C ASN A 121 -11.32 0.53 -11.31
N ARG A 122 -11.03 1.22 -12.42
CA ARG A 122 -10.01 0.84 -13.42
C ARG A 122 -8.76 1.71 -13.34
N THR A 123 -8.81 2.84 -12.61
CA THR A 123 -7.67 3.72 -12.41
C THR A 123 -6.66 3.08 -11.46
N CYS A 124 -5.47 2.75 -11.99
CA CYS A 124 -4.38 2.18 -11.19
C CYS A 124 -3.55 3.26 -10.50
N PHE A 125 -3.27 4.37 -11.18
CA PHE A 125 -2.57 5.53 -10.64
C PHE A 125 -2.93 6.82 -11.39
N VAL A 126 -2.60 7.95 -10.78
CA VAL A 126 -2.67 9.30 -11.37
C VAL A 126 -1.27 9.90 -11.33
N GLN A 127 -0.70 10.16 -12.49
CA GLN A 127 0.63 10.77 -12.64
C GLN A 127 0.49 12.28 -12.78
N PHE A 128 1.13 13.03 -11.89
CA PHE A 128 1.20 14.49 -12.00
C PHE A 128 2.40 14.90 -12.85
N ALA A 129 2.23 15.95 -13.65
CA ALA A 129 3.32 16.53 -14.42
C ALA A 129 4.37 17.17 -13.49
N LEU A 130 5.59 16.64 -13.51
CA LEU A 130 6.72 17.20 -12.79
C LEU A 130 7.23 18.45 -13.52
N ARG A 131 7.28 19.60 -12.82
CA ARG A 131 7.67 20.89 -13.41
C ARG A 131 9.19 21.03 -13.49
N HIS A 132 9.85 20.20 -14.29
CA HIS A 132 11.25 20.40 -14.69
C HIS A 132 11.40 20.13 -16.20
N GLY A 133 11.45 21.20 -17.01
CA GLY A 133 12.05 21.18 -18.36
C GLY A 133 11.32 20.45 -19.51
N GLY A 134 10.19 20.97 -19.96
CA GLY A 134 10.03 21.35 -21.38
C GLY A 134 9.62 20.35 -22.48
N ALA A 135 9.66 19.02 -22.33
CA ALA A 135 9.33 18.11 -23.46
C ALA A 135 8.32 16.98 -23.16
N GLY A 136 8.24 16.46 -21.93
CA GLY A 136 7.43 15.27 -21.63
C GLY A 136 5.91 15.50 -21.51
N ASP A 137 5.44 16.75 -21.44
CA ASP A 137 4.02 17.07 -21.20
C ASP A 137 3.12 16.72 -22.41
N ILE A 138 3.63 16.87 -23.63
CA ILE A 138 2.88 16.50 -24.85
C ILE A 138 2.75 14.98 -24.95
N GLU A 139 3.85 14.25 -24.72
CA GLU A 139 3.88 12.79 -24.79
C GLU A 139 2.96 12.15 -23.75
N MET A 140 2.99 12.62 -22.50
CA MET A 140 2.11 12.13 -21.44
C MET A 140 0.63 12.33 -21.78
N LYS A 141 0.26 13.47 -22.39
CA LYS A 141 -1.11 13.73 -22.85
C LYS A 141 -1.50 12.84 -24.03
N CYS A 142 -0.59 12.56 -24.95
CA CYS A 142 -0.85 11.64 -26.06
C CYS A 142 -1.11 10.21 -25.57
N LEU A 143 -0.33 9.73 -24.59
CA LEU A 143 -0.50 8.40 -24.00
C LEU A 143 -1.81 8.28 -23.20
N ASP A 144 -2.26 9.37 -22.59
CA ASP A 144 -3.52 9.45 -21.86
C ASP A 144 -4.74 9.15 -22.75
N GLY A 145 -4.68 9.49 -24.05
CA GLY A 145 -5.72 9.16 -25.02
C GLY A 145 -5.83 7.67 -25.38
N ILE A 146 -4.86 6.83 -24.99
CA ILE A 146 -4.84 5.39 -25.29
C ILE A 146 -5.08 4.57 -24.04
N GLN A 147 -4.19 4.67 -23.05
CA GLN A 147 -4.22 3.87 -21.82
C GLN A 147 -3.85 4.66 -20.56
N GLY A 148 -3.17 5.80 -20.69
CA GLY A 148 -2.64 6.56 -19.57
C GLY A 148 -1.14 6.85 -19.70
N PRO A 149 -0.62 7.82 -18.94
CA PRO A 149 0.81 8.14 -18.90
C PRO A 149 1.63 7.03 -18.23
N VAL A 150 2.93 7.04 -18.45
CA VAL A 150 3.88 6.16 -17.75
C VAL A 150 4.28 6.73 -16.38
N TYR A 151 4.60 5.85 -15.44
CA TYR A 151 5.15 6.27 -14.15
C TYR A 151 6.60 6.73 -14.30
N VAL A 152 6.90 7.95 -13.86
CA VAL A 152 8.21 8.61 -14.07
C VAL A 152 9.10 8.69 -12.82
N GLY A 153 8.72 8.03 -11.72
CA GLY A 153 9.56 7.90 -10.52
C GLY A 153 9.18 8.77 -9.32
N SER A 154 8.35 9.80 -9.50
CA SER A 154 7.85 10.72 -8.45
C SER A 154 6.52 11.36 -8.85
N GLY A 155 5.81 11.95 -7.88
CA GLY A 155 4.58 12.72 -8.13
C GLY A 155 3.42 11.86 -8.64
N CYS A 156 3.29 10.64 -8.12
CA CYS A 156 2.29 9.69 -8.59
C CYS A 156 1.48 9.15 -7.42
N CYS A 157 0.15 9.24 -7.53
CA CYS A 157 -0.79 8.68 -6.57
C CYS A 157 -1.26 7.33 -7.08
N PHE A 158 -1.08 6.26 -6.30
CA PHE A 158 -1.41 4.89 -6.68
C PHE A 158 -2.61 4.36 -5.89
N SER A 159 -3.43 3.54 -6.53
CA SER A 159 -4.31 2.60 -5.83
C SER A 159 -3.47 1.51 -5.17
N ARG A 160 -3.65 1.31 -3.85
CA ARG A 160 -2.94 0.25 -3.12
C ARG A 160 -3.23 -1.14 -3.70
N LYS A 161 -4.47 -1.39 -4.11
CA LYS A 161 -4.87 -2.66 -4.74
C LYS A 161 -4.07 -2.93 -6.02
N ALA A 162 -3.85 -1.90 -6.83
CA ALA A 162 -3.03 -2.02 -8.04
C ALA A 162 -1.57 -2.36 -7.70
N LEU A 163 -0.99 -1.73 -6.67
CA LEU A 163 0.38 -2.05 -6.21
C LEU A 163 0.52 -3.49 -5.69
N TYR A 164 -0.55 -4.08 -5.15
CA TYR A 164 -0.59 -5.49 -4.74
C TYR A 164 -0.87 -6.47 -5.89
N GLY A 165 -1.06 -5.97 -7.12
CA GLY A 165 -1.35 -6.82 -8.27
C GLY A 165 -2.78 -7.38 -8.30
N PHE A 166 -3.73 -6.75 -7.62
CA PHE A 166 -5.15 -7.08 -7.80
C PHE A 166 -5.62 -6.63 -9.18
N GLU A 167 -6.41 -7.49 -9.85
CA GLU A 167 -7.02 -7.12 -11.13
C GLU A 167 -8.06 -6.01 -10.95
N PRO A 168 -8.18 -5.09 -11.93
CA PRO A 168 -9.23 -4.08 -11.92
C PRO A 168 -10.61 -4.75 -11.89
N ALA A 169 -11.59 -4.07 -11.30
CA ALA A 169 -12.96 -4.56 -11.37
C ALA A 169 -13.38 -4.64 -12.83
N ARG A 170 -13.89 -5.81 -13.25
CA ARG A 170 -14.35 -6.00 -14.63
C ARG A 170 -15.44 -4.98 -14.94
N ALA A 171 -15.38 -4.45 -16.16
CA ALA A 171 -16.51 -3.72 -16.73
C ALA A 171 -17.78 -4.55 -16.55
N ASP A 172 -18.82 -3.98 -15.94
CA ASP A 172 -20.15 -4.49 -16.17
C ASP A 172 -20.41 -4.30 -17.66
N ALA A 173 -20.24 -5.37 -18.45
CA ALA A 173 -20.69 -5.41 -19.82
C ALA A 173 -22.22 -5.35 -19.78
N GLY A 174 -22.79 -4.14 -19.71
CA GLY A 174 -24.22 -4.03 -19.48
C GLY A 174 -24.82 -2.63 -19.39
N HIS A 175 -24.18 -1.56 -19.89
CA HIS A 175 -24.85 -0.27 -19.98
C HIS A 175 -24.50 0.60 -21.21
N ASP A 176 -23.97 0.01 -22.27
CA ASP A 176 -23.80 0.68 -23.57
C ASP A 176 -24.78 0.10 -24.59
N MET A 177 -26.08 0.37 -24.43
CA MET A 177 -27.14 0.42 -25.47
C MET A 177 -28.54 0.31 -24.83
N GLU A 178 -28.96 1.27 -24.01
CA GLU A 178 -30.37 1.34 -23.60
C GLU A 178 -30.84 2.75 -23.19
N THR A 179 -30.42 3.80 -23.91
CA THR A 179 -30.87 5.18 -23.66
C THR A 179 -32.02 5.63 -24.57
N ALA A 180 -32.75 4.69 -25.21
CA ALA A 180 -33.86 5.05 -26.11
C ALA A 180 -35.18 4.26 -25.92
N ALA A 181 -35.27 3.29 -25.00
CA ALA A 181 -36.41 2.36 -24.98
C ALA A 181 -37.13 2.19 -23.62
N ASN A 182 -36.89 3.03 -22.61
CA ASN A 182 -37.42 2.80 -21.25
C ASN A 182 -38.41 3.86 -20.71
N TRP A 183 -39.19 4.50 -21.59
CA TRP A 183 -40.39 5.27 -21.18
C TRP A 183 -41.69 4.46 -21.36
N THR A 184 -41.69 3.13 -21.27
CA THR A 184 -42.97 2.40 -21.46
C THR A 184 -43.21 1.16 -20.61
N ILE A 185 -42.31 0.79 -19.68
CA ILE A 185 -42.52 -0.38 -18.81
C ILE A 185 -42.27 0.00 -17.35
N CYS A 186 -43.15 0.87 -16.82
CA CYS A 186 -43.12 1.30 -15.42
C CYS A 186 -44.16 0.60 -14.52
N CYS A 187 -44.82 -0.49 -14.97
CA CYS A 187 -46.01 -0.97 -14.25
C CYS A 187 -46.14 -2.47 -13.89
N LEU A 188 -45.31 -3.42 -14.36
CA LEU A 188 -45.60 -4.85 -14.12
C LEU A 188 -44.36 -5.75 -13.95
N ARG A 189 -43.86 -5.88 -12.71
CA ARG A 189 -43.57 -7.15 -12.00
C ARG A 189 -42.54 -6.99 -10.88
N ARG A 190 -42.96 -7.36 -9.66
CA ARG A 190 -42.13 -7.65 -8.50
C ARG A 190 -41.15 -8.78 -8.82
N GLY A 191 -39.86 -8.53 -8.66
CA GLY A 191 -38.82 -9.53 -8.53
C GLY A 191 -37.68 -8.97 -7.67
N LYS A 192 -37.44 -9.55 -6.50
CA LYS A 192 -36.27 -9.23 -5.66
C LYS A 192 -35.01 -9.58 -6.46
N ARG A 193 -34.26 -8.58 -6.92
CA ARG A 193 -32.89 -8.76 -7.39
C ARG A 193 -31.96 -8.48 -6.22
N THR A 194 -31.39 -9.53 -5.64
CA THR A 194 -30.20 -9.43 -4.80
C THR A 194 -29.03 -9.10 -5.72
N GLY A 195 -28.70 -7.82 -5.85
CA GLY A 195 -27.51 -7.37 -6.56
C GLY A 195 -26.26 -7.75 -5.78
N ALA A 196 -25.71 -8.93 -6.03
CA ALA A 196 -24.36 -9.26 -5.59
C ALA A 196 -23.39 -8.42 -6.44
N THR A 197 -22.79 -7.41 -5.83
CA THR A 197 -21.64 -6.70 -6.38
C THR A 197 -20.55 -7.73 -6.70
N ARG A 198 -20.28 -7.94 -8.01
CA ARG A 198 -19.28 -8.90 -8.46
C ARG A 198 -17.91 -8.44 -7.99
N ARG A 199 -17.36 -9.18 -7.02
CA ARG A 199 -16.04 -8.98 -6.42
C ARG A 199 -14.95 -8.93 -7.49
N SER A 200 -14.03 -7.96 -7.35
CA SER A 200 -12.72 -7.95 -8.03
C SER A 200 -12.02 -9.29 -7.78
N ARG A 201 -11.69 -10.02 -8.84
CA ARG A 201 -11.00 -11.30 -8.75
C ARG A 201 -9.55 -11.00 -8.36
N SER A 202 -9.19 -11.35 -7.14
CA SER A 202 -7.80 -11.36 -6.71
C SER A 202 -6.98 -12.31 -7.60
N ALA A 203 -5.73 -11.95 -7.90
CA ALA A 203 -4.74 -12.85 -8.51
C ALA A 203 -4.36 -14.05 -7.61
N VAL A 204 -4.96 -14.16 -6.43
CA VAL A 204 -4.87 -15.32 -5.55
C VAL A 204 -5.90 -16.35 -6.01
N PRO A 205 -5.51 -17.63 -6.26
CA PRO A 205 -6.44 -18.65 -6.72
C PRO A 205 -7.56 -18.87 -5.70
N LEU A 206 -8.73 -18.29 -5.95
CA LEU A 206 -9.98 -18.64 -5.28
C LEU A 206 -10.63 -19.70 -6.17
N LEU A 207 -10.46 -20.97 -5.80
CA LEU A 207 -11.10 -22.08 -6.50
C LEU A 207 -12.59 -22.08 -6.15
N ASP A 208 -13.41 -21.61 -7.10
CA ASP A 208 -14.83 -21.94 -7.18
C ASP A 208 -14.96 -23.45 -7.44
N SER A 209 -15.73 -24.13 -6.59
CA SER A 209 -16.40 -25.38 -6.93
C SER A 209 -17.44 -25.64 -5.84
N GLU A 210 -18.70 -25.33 -6.15
CA GLU A 210 -19.85 -25.95 -5.49
C GLU A 210 -19.92 -27.40 -5.96
N GLU A 211 -20.15 -28.33 -5.04
CA GLU A 211 -20.89 -29.57 -5.28
C GLU A 211 -21.15 -30.27 -3.94
N ASP A 212 -22.41 -30.68 -3.79
CA ASP A 212 -23.11 -31.24 -2.65
C ASP A 212 -22.82 -32.75 -2.50
N SER A 213 -22.61 -33.26 -1.27
CA SER A 213 -23.06 -34.58 -0.78
C SER A 213 -22.40 -34.98 0.55
N ASP A 214 -23.20 -35.65 1.38
CA ASP A 214 -23.02 -35.98 2.80
C ASP A 214 -21.81 -36.88 3.14
N GLU A 215 -20.71 -36.28 3.61
CA GLU A 215 -19.73 -36.92 4.51
C GLU A 215 -19.13 -35.87 5.46
N GLN A 216 -19.79 -35.62 6.61
CA GLN A 216 -19.52 -34.45 7.47
C GLN A 216 -18.08 -34.36 8.02
N ASP A 217 -17.38 -35.49 8.18
CA ASP A 217 -16.01 -35.52 8.70
C ASP A 217 -14.93 -35.42 7.59
N GLU A 218 -15.13 -36.11 6.45
CA GLU A 218 -14.21 -36.03 5.30
C GLU A 218 -14.28 -34.66 4.61
N GLU A 219 -15.47 -34.07 4.51
CA GLU A 219 -15.65 -32.74 3.95
C GLU A 219 -14.99 -31.66 4.83
N ALA A 220 -15.11 -31.79 6.16
CA ALA A 220 -14.45 -30.89 7.10
C ALA A 220 -12.92 -30.96 6.99
N GLU A 221 -12.35 -32.17 6.84
CA GLU A 221 -10.93 -32.35 6.56
C GLU A 221 -10.51 -31.75 5.22
N ARG A 222 -11.28 -32.00 4.15
CA ARG A 222 -11.01 -31.46 2.81
C ARG A 222 -11.04 -29.94 2.81
N ARG A 223 -12.01 -29.33 3.51
CA ARG A 223 -12.11 -27.88 3.71
C ARG A 223 -10.90 -27.35 4.49
N ARG A 224 -10.47 -28.02 5.56
CA ARG A 224 -9.24 -27.65 6.31
C ARG A 224 -8.00 -27.71 5.43
N ARG A 225 -7.85 -28.76 4.60
CA ARG A 225 -6.74 -28.88 3.64
C ARG A 225 -6.74 -27.74 2.61
N ARG A 226 -7.91 -27.41 2.05
CA ARG A 226 -8.10 -26.26 1.12
C ARG A 226 -7.72 -24.93 1.78
N LEU A 227 -8.20 -24.66 2.99
CA LEU A 227 -7.88 -23.43 3.72
C LEU A 227 -6.39 -23.32 4.05
N ARG A 228 -5.73 -24.43 4.42
CA ARG A 228 -4.28 -24.46 4.63
C ARG A 228 -3.50 -24.17 3.34
N ALA A 229 -3.90 -24.78 2.23
CA ALA A 229 -3.27 -24.52 0.93
C ALA A 229 -3.47 -23.07 0.48
N TYR A 230 -4.67 -22.52 0.67
CA TYR A 230 -4.99 -21.12 0.38
C TYR A 230 -4.14 -20.16 1.22
N ARG A 231 -4.05 -20.40 2.54
CA ARG A 231 -3.20 -19.61 3.43
C ARG A 231 -1.72 -19.68 3.02
N ALA A 232 -1.21 -20.86 2.69
CA ALA A 232 0.16 -21.01 2.22
C ALA A 232 0.42 -20.26 0.89
N ALA A 233 -0.58 -20.19 0.01
CA ALA A 233 -0.49 -19.41 -1.23
C ALA A 233 -0.43 -17.90 -0.93
N LEU A 234 -1.23 -17.40 0.01
CA LEU A 234 -1.17 -16.01 0.48
C LEU A 234 0.17 -15.68 1.12
N GLU A 235 0.69 -16.56 1.97
CA GLU A 235 1.99 -16.37 2.63
C GLU A 235 3.15 -16.32 1.61
N ARG A 236 3.09 -17.14 0.55
CA ARG A 236 4.03 -17.07 -0.58
C ARG A 236 3.86 -15.81 -1.44
N HIS A 237 2.66 -15.22 -1.46
CA HIS A 237 2.41 -14.01 -2.23
C HIS A 237 2.85 -12.77 -1.44
N PHE A 238 2.22 -12.54 -0.29
CA PHE A 238 2.34 -11.33 0.53
C PHE A 238 3.39 -11.39 1.64
N GLY A 239 3.76 -12.59 2.09
CA GLY A 239 4.62 -12.82 3.25
C GLY A 239 3.88 -13.39 4.46
N GLN A 240 4.61 -13.66 5.55
CA GLN A 240 4.11 -14.44 6.69
C GLN A 240 3.23 -13.65 7.67
N SER A 241 3.17 -12.32 7.53
CA SER A 241 2.41 -11.47 8.44
C SER A 241 0.89 -11.65 8.26
N PRO A 242 0.16 -12.20 9.24
CA PRO A 242 -1.29 -12.35 9.13
C PRO A 242 -2.01 -10.99 9.20
N ALA A 243 -1.46 -10.02 9.93
CA ALA A 243 -2.04 -8.68 10.03
C ALA A 243 -1.94 -7.94 8.69
N PHE A 244 -0.79 -8.04 8.01
CA PHE A 244 -0.61 -7.47 6.68
C PHE A 244 -1.49 -8.15 5.63
N ILE A 245 -1.58 -9.49 5.66
CA ILE A 245 -2.48 -10.22 4.77
C ILE A 245 -3.93 -9.75 5.01
N ALA A 246 -4.39 -9.71 6.26
CA ALA A 246 -5.74 -9.27 6.58
C ALA A 246 -6.01 -7.84 6.09
N SER A 247 -5.07 -6.91 6.28
CA SER A 247 -5.23 -5.52 5.85
C SER A 247 -5.28 -5.35 4.33
N ALA A 248 -4.60 -6.23 3.58
CA ALA A 248 -4.62 -6.20 2.11
C ALA A 248 -5.98 -6.56 1.50
N PHE A 249 -6.79 -7.37 2.20
CA PHE A 249 -8.15 -7.77 1.76
C PHE A 249 -9.26 -6.97 2.42
N GLU A 250 -8.94 -6.06 3.32
CA GLU A 250 -9.93 -5.22 3.96
C GLU A 250 -10.56 -4.26 2.95
N GLU A 251 -11.89 -4.25 2.89
CA GLU A 251 -12.60 -3.27 2.07
C GLU A 251 -12.41 -1.90 2.70
N HIS A 252 -11.89 -0.95 1.92
CA HIS A 252 -11.63 0.40 2.39
C HIS A 252 -12.94 1.20 2.42
N GLY A 253 -13.84 0.81 3.32
CA GLY A 253 -15.08 1.49 3.65
C GLY A 253 -14.99 2.00 5.09
N ARG A 254 -14.92 3.33 5.25
CA ARG A 254 -14.98 4.07 6.52
C ARG A 254 -14.45 3.29 7.75
N ARG A 255 -13.14 3.05 7.84
CA ARG A 255 -12.52 3.09 9.17
C ARG A 255 -12.68 4.52 9.65
N GLY A 256 -13.71 4.75 10.44
CA GLY A 256 -13.92 6.03 11.10
C GLY A 256 -12.64 6.39 11.84
N CYS A 257 -12.26 7.65 11.76
CA CYS A 257 -11.26 8.28 12.61
C CYS A 257 -11.81 8.29 14.05
N GLY A 258 -11.98 7.12 14.65
CA GLY A 258 -12.53 6.93 15.97
C GLY A 258 -11.42 7.04 16.98
N GLY A 259 -11.17 8.25 17.48
CA GLY A 259 -10.37 8.50 18.65
C GLY A 259 -11.04 7.91 19.89
N GLY A 260 -10.81 6.62 20.15
CA GLY A 260 -10.91 6.04 21.49
C GLY A 260 -9.52 6.05 22.09
N GLY A 261 -9.35 6.69 23.25
CA GLY A 261 -8.11 6.70 24.02
C GLY A 261 -8.27 5.80 25.24
N GLY A 262 -8.24 4.49 25.04
CA GLY A 262 -8.26 3.48 26.11
C GLY A 262 -6.92 2.77 26.27
N SER A 263 -6.74 2.09 27.42
CA SER A 263 -5.58 1.23 27.68
C SER A 263 -5.45 0.04 26.71
N GLN A 264 -6.56 -0.38 26.10
CA GLN A 264 -6.58 -1.37 25.02
C GLN A 264 -5.94 -0.84 23.73
N ASP A 265 -6.05 0.46 23.44
CA ASP A 265 -5.48 1.07 22.24
C ASP A 265 -3.95 1.11 22.28
N ALA A 266 -3.36 1.26 23.47
CA ALA A 266 -1.92 1.20 23.64
C ALA A 266 -1.35 -0.22 23.42
N ALA A 267 -2.04 -1.25 23.92
CA ALA A 267 -1.65 -2.64 23.71
C ALA A 267 -1.77 -3.05 22.22
N VAL A 268 -2.86 -2.62 21.57
CA VAL A 268 -3.07 -2.81 20.13
C VAL A 268 -2.03 -2.05 19.31
N ALA A 269 -1.74 -0.78 19.65
CA ALA A 269 -0.69 0.00 19.01
C ALA A 269 0.69 -0.64 19.16
N GLY A 270 1.02 -1.17 20.35
CA GLY A 270 2.26 -1.90 20.59
C GLY A 270 2.36 -3.18 19.77
N ALA A 271 1.26 -3.93 19.62
CA ALA A 271 1.22 -5.12 18.76
C ALA A 271 1.38 -4.76 17.27
N LEU A 272 0.70 -3.71 16.80
CA LEU A 272 0.83 -3.21 15.43
C LEU A 272 2.24 -2.72 15.14
N LEU A 273 2.91 -2.07 16.09
CA LEU A 273 4.30 -1.62 15.91
C LEU A 273 5.27 -2.80 15.83
N LYS A 274 5.10 -3.83 16.66
CA LYS A 274 5.89 -5.07 16.56
C LYS A 274 5.72 -5.74 15.21
N GLU A 275 4.48 -5.80 14.73
CA GLU A 275 4.16 -6.36 13.43
C GLU A 275 4.73 -5.51 12.28
N ALA A 276 4.67 -4.18 12.42
CA ALA A 276 5.28 -3.25 11.47
C ALA A 276 6.80 -3.44 11.39
N ILE A 277 7.48 -3.71 12.51
CA ILE A 277 8.90 -4.06 12.57
C ILE A 277 9.17 -5.40 11.87
N HIS A 278 8.31 -6.40 12.07
CA HIS A 278 8.43 -7.70 11.40
C HIS A 278 8.36 -7.57 9.87
N VAL A 279 7.40 -6.80 9.34
CA VAL A 279 7.22 -6.64 7.89
C VAL A 279 8.29 -5.77 7.21
N VAL A 280 9.17 -5.09 7.94
CA VAL A 280 10.33 -4.35 7.37
C VAL A 280 11.66 -5.07 7.52
N SER A 281 11.64 -6.29 8.07
CA SER A 281 12.83 -7.11 8.18
C SER A 281 13.41 -7.44 6.81
N CYS A 282 14.74 -7.59 6.76
CA CYS A 282 15.47 -7.83 5.52
C CYS A 282 15.11 -9.17 4.87
N ALA A 283 14.80 -10.20 5.68
CA ALA A 283 14.46 -11.54 5.21
C ALA A 283 13.00 -11.69 4.77
N TYR A 284 12.13 -10.70 5.06
CA TYR A 284 10.69 -10.84 4.81
C TYR A 284 10.38 -11.08 3.33
N GLU A 285 11.18 -10.55 2.41
CA GLU A 285 10.91 -10.61 0.97
C GLU A 285 11.43 -11.89 0.28
N GLU A 286 12.36 -12.64 0.89
CA GLU A 286 13.09 -13.73 0.24
C GLU A 286 12.16 -14.78 -0.40
N ARG A 287 11.14 -15.21 0.35
CA ARG A 287 10.18 -16.27 -0.05
C ARG A 287 8.84 -15.73 -0.53
N THR A 288 8.82 -14.45 -0.93
CA THR A 288 7.61 -13.77 -1.41
C THR A 288 7.76 -13.34 -2.86
N ARG A 289 6.68 -12.81 -3.44
CA ARG A 289 6.71 -12.24 -4.80
C ARG A 289 6.92 -10.72 -4.83
N TRP A 290 7.22 -10.10 -3.68
CA TRP A 290 7.56 -8.68 -3.58
C TRP A 290 8.72 -8.33 -4.51
N GLY A 291 8.54 -7.27 -5.30
CA GLY A 291 9.52 -6.80 -6.28
C GLY A 291 9.78 -7.75 -7.46
N LYS A 292 9.27 -8.97 -7.43
CA LYS A 292 9.35 -9.95 -8.54
C LYS A 292 8.12 -9.88 -9.43
N ALA A 293 6.94 -9.73 -8.82
CA ALA A 293 5.65 -9.73 -9.54
C ALA A 293 4.74 -8.56 -9.17
N PHE A 294 4.90 -7.96 -7.99
CA PHE A 294 4.09 -6.81 -7.54
C PHE A 294 4.90 -5.88 -6.63
N GLY A 295 4.33 -4.71 -6.33
CA GLY A 295 5.04 -3.58 -5.74
C GLY A 295 5.96 -2.90 -6.75
N TRP A 296 6.96 -2.18 -6.26
CA TRP A 296 8.05 -1.67 -7.09
C TRP A 296 8.96 -2.83 -7.48
N ILE A 297 9.08 -3.05 -8.79
CA ILE A 297 9.83 -4.17 -9.36
C ILE A 297 11.32 -3.99 -9.13
N TYR A 298 11.99 -5.08 -8.76
CA TYR A 298 13.44 -5.14 -8.63
C TYR A 298 14.03 -5.38 -10.00
N GLU A 299 14.93 -4.50 -10.40
CA GLU A 299 15.73 -4.73 -11.61
C GLU A 299 16.46 -6.05 -11.45
N GLY A 300 16.21 -6.97 -12.38
CA GLY A 300 16.87 -8.27 -12.40
C GLY A 300 18.36 -8.04 -12.58
N GLY A 301 19.15 -8.49 -11.62
CA GLY A 301 20.58 -8.66 -11.81
C GLY A 301 20.84 -9.85 -12.73
N ASP A 302 20.43 -9.77 -14.00
CA ASP A 302 21.17 -10.45 -15.05
C ASP A 302 22.29 -9.49 -15.47
N GLY A 303 23.51 -10.03 -15.49
CA GLY A 303 24.75 -9.26 -15.54
C GLY A 303 24.88 -8.28 -16.70
N ALA A 304 25.84 -7.36 -16.50
CA ALA A 304 26.40 -6.41 -17.46
C ALA A 304 25.61 -5.10 -17.68
N ALA A 305 26.05 -4.07 -16.96
CA ALA A 305 26.38 -2.79 -17.57
C ALA A 305 27.70 -2.31 -16.92
N GLY A 306 28.77 -2.37 -17.72
CA GLY A 306 30.10 -1.85 -17.38
C GLY A 306 30.21 -0.35 -17.62
#